data_AF-S7P0Q0-F1
#
_entry.id   AF-S7P0Q0-F1
#
_cell.length_a   1.000
_cell.length_b   1.000
_cell.length_c   1.000
_cell.angle_alpha   90.00
_cell.angle_beta   90.00
_cell.angle_gamma   90.00
#
_symmetry.space_group_name_H-M   'P 1'
#
loop_
_entity.id
_entity.type
_entity.pdbx_description
1 polymer ?
#
loop_
_entity_poly.entity_id
_entity_poly.type
_entity_poly.pdbx_seq_one_letter_code
_entity_poly.pdbx_strand_id
1 'polypeptide(L)'
;MPVRRGHVAPQNTFLGTIIRKFEGQNKKFIIANARVQNCAIIYCNDGFCEMTGFSRPDVMQKPCTCDFLHGPETKRHDIAQIAQALLGSEERKVEVTYYHKNGQHHTSRLLRGYKEALER
;
A
#
# COMPACT_ATOMS: atom_id res chain seq x y z
N MET A 1 6.19 -2.49 47.30
CA MET A 1 6.85 -1.62 46.30
C MET A 1 5.88 -1.42 45.14
N PRO A 2 5.51 -0.19 44.72
CA PRO A 2 4.61 -0.02 43.59
C PRO A 2 5.38 -0.23 42.29
N VAL A 3 4.93 -1.20 41.48
CA VAL A 3 5.43 -1.44 40.13
C VAL A 3 5.11 -0.19 39.31
N ARG A 4 6.15 0.50 38.85
CA ARG A 4 6.04 1.59 37.88
C ARG A 4 5.48 1.01 36.59
N ARG A 5 4.16 1.10 36.39
CA ARG A 5 3.54 0.93 35.07
C ARG A 5 4.18 1.98 34.17
N GLY A 6 5.15 1.54 33.37
CA GLY A 6 5.72 2.36 32.32
C GLY A 6 4.58 2.90 31.48
N HIS A 7 4.49 4.22 31.38
CA HIS A 7 3.70 4.88 30.37
C HIS A 7 4.36 4.56 29.02
N VAL A 8 4.13 3.35 28.51
CA VAL A 8 4.40 3.04 27.12
C VAL A 8 3.32 3.80 26.37
N ALA A 9 3.71 4.95 25.82
CA ALA A 9 2.86 5.73 24.92
C ALA A 9 2.18 4.78 23.92
N PRO A 10 0.88 4.98 23.61
CA PRO A 10 0.15 4.06 22.75
C PRO A 10 0.90 3.92 21.43
N GLN A 11 1.41 2.70 21.20
CA GLN A 11 2.23 2.31 20.06
C GLN A 11 1.41 2.44 18.79
N ASN A 12 1.22 3.65 18.25
CA ASN A 12 0.58 3.98 16.98
C ASN A 12 -0.33 2.86 16.45
N THR A 13 -1.37 2.51 17.25
CA THR A 13 -1.99 1.18 17.22
C THR A 13 -2.76 0.94 15.94
N PHE A 14 -3.15 2.02 15.27
CA PHE A 14 -3.95 1.97 14.05
C PHE A 14 -3.23 1.25 12.91
N LEU A 15 -1.99 1.67 12.58
CA LEU A 15 -1.18 1.02 11.55
C LEU A 15 -0.89 -0.43 11.92
N GLY A 16 -0.50 -0.69 13.18
CA GLY A 16 -0.24 -2.05 13.66
C GLY A 16 -1.48 -2.96 13.66
N THR A 17 -2.68 -2.41 13.80
CA THR A 17 -3.95 -3.14 13.72
C THR A 17 -4.30 -3.46 12.27
N ILE A 18 -4.11 -2.51 11.35
CA ILE A 18 -4.29 -2.73 9.92
C ILE A 18 -3.33 -3.82 9.46
N ILE A 19 -2.04 -3.68 9.75
CA ILE A 19 -1.01 -4.65 9.34
C ILE A 19 -1.39 -6.06 9.81
N ARG A 20 -1.65 -6.24 11.11
CA ARG A 20 -2.06 -7.55 11.66
C ARG A 20 -3.32 -8.11 11.01
N LYS A 21 -4.33 -7.26 10.75
CA LYS A 21 -5.59 -7.68 10.13
C LYS A 21 -5.39 -8.16 8.69
N PHE A 22 -4.58 -7.47 7.90
CA PHE A 22 -4.35 -7.80 6.49
C PHE A 22 -3.34 -8.94 6.32
N GLU A 23 -2.35 -9.05 7.20
CA GLU A 23 -1.44 -10.20 7.23
C GLU A 23 -2.16 -11.49 7.63
N GLY A 24 -3.05 -11.45 8.61
CA GLY A 24 -3.88 -12.61 8.97
C GLY A 24 -4.84 -13.07 7.85
N GLN A 25 -5.05 -12.25 6.82
CA GLN A 25 -5.85 -12.58 5.64
C GLN A 25 -4.99 -13.00 4.44
N ASN A 26 -3.66 -13.11 4.60
CA ASN A 26 -2.71 -13.36 3.51
C ASN A 26 -2.89 -12.41 2.31
N LYS A 27 -3.28 -11.15 2.59
CA LYS A 27 -3.43 -10.12 1.55
C LYS A 27 -2.08 -9.50 1.22
N LYS A 28 -1.88 -9.14 -0.03
CA LYS A 28 -0.74 -8.32 -0.48
C LYS A 28 -1.13 -6.86 -0.44
N PHE A 29 -0.43 -6.03 0.32
CA PHE A 29 -0.80 -4.63 0.51
C PHE A 29 0.39 -3.73 0.80
N ILE A 30 0.19 -2.45 0.50
CA ILE A 30 1.09 -1.35 0.82
C ILE A 30 0.32 -0.29 1.60
N ILE A 31 1.02 0.48 2.42
CA ILE A 31 0.48 1.66 3.10
C ILE A 31 1.30 2.85 2.63
N ALA A 32 0.61 3.92 2.24
CA ALA A 32 1.22 5.14 1.75
C ALA A 32 0.74 6.35 2.55
N ASN A 33 1.59 7.37 2.62
CA ASN A 33 1.27 8.61 3.30
C ASN A 33 0.54 9.57 2.36
N ALA A 34 -0.79 9.65 2.50
CA ALA A 34 -1.65 10.53 1.69
C ALA A 34 -1.43 12.04 1.93
N ARG A 35 -0.70 12.45 2.98
CA ARG A 35 -0.42 13.88 3.26
C ARG A 35 0.74 14.43 2.45
N VAL A 36 1.57 13.55 1.87
CA VAL A 36 2.71 13.94 1.04
C VAL A 36 2.23 14.03 -0.41
N GLN A 37 2.65 15.07 -1.14
CA GLN A 37 2.21 15.31 -2.52
C GLN A 37 2.41 14.10 -3.46
N ASN A 38 3.40 13.25 -3.17
CA ASN A 38 3.73 12.07 -3.97
C ASN A 38 3.11 10.77 -3.44
N CYS A 39 2.28 10.82 -2.40
CA CYS A 39 1.69 9.66 -1.72
C CYS A 39 2.70 8.52 -1.50
N ALA A 40 3.83 8.84 -0.85
CA ALA A 40 4.96 7.94 -0.73
C ALA A 40 4.61 6.69 0.11
N ILE A 41 5.04 5.52 -0.35
CA ILE A 41 4.87 4.25 0.36
C ILE A 41 5.71 4.25 1.64
N ILE A 42 5.06 4.03 2.76
CA ILE A 42 5.65 3.96 4.11
C ILE A 42 5.69 2.54 4.67
N TYR A 43 4.98 1.60 4.06
CA TYR A 43 5.01 0.18 4.43
C TYR A 43 4.65 -0.70 3.24
N CYS A 44 5.31 -1.83 3.10
CA CYS A 44 4.91 -2.92 2.23
C CYS A 44 5.09 -4.26 2.97
N ASN A 45 4.09 -5.14 2.86
CA ASN A 45 4.19 -6.46 3.44
C ASN A 45 5.05 -7.40 2.56
N ASP A 46 5.57 -8.48 3.15
CA ASP A 46 6.44 -9.41 2.42
C ASP A 46 5.70 -10.08 1.26
N GLY A 47 4.40 -10.37 1.41
CA GLY A 47 3.59 -10.91 0.32
C GLY A 47 3.50 -10.00 -0.91
N PHE A 48 3.55 -8.66 -0.76
CA PHE A 48 3.63 -7.73 -1.89
C PHE A 48 5.02 -7.77 -2.55
N CYS A 49 6.08 -7.83 -1.74
CA CYS A 49 7.47 -7.95 -2.19
C CYS A 49 7.65 -9.23 -3.02
N GLU A 50 7.16 -10.36 -2.54
CA GLU A 50 7.20 -11.65 -3.24
C GLU A 50 6.36 -11.65 -4.52
N MET A 51 5.16 -11.07 -4.49
CA MET A 51 4.26 -11.00 -5.66
C MET A 51 4.82 -10.14 -6.80
N THR A 52 5.63 -9.13 -6.48
CA THR A 52 6.16 -8.19 -7.47
C THR A 52 7.62 -8.45 -7.80
N GLY A 53 8.33 -9.18 -6.95
CA GLY A 53 9.77 -9.45 -7.06
C GLY A 53 10.65 -8.25 -6.69
N PHE A 54 10.05 -7.14 -6.24
CA PHE A 54 10.78 -5.96 -5.79
C PHE A 54 11.06 -6.05 -4.30
N SER A 55 12.31 -5.85 -3.91
CA SER A 55 12.69 -5.86 -2.51
C SER A 55 12.04 -4.69 -1.77
N ARG A 56 11.77 -4.84 -0.46
CA ARG A 56 11.26 -3.75 0.39
C ARG A 56 11.96 -2.39 0.16
N PRO A 57 13.30 -2.26 0.10
CA PRO A 57 13.96 -0.98 -0.21
C PRO A 57 13.69 -0.43 -1.62
N ASP A 58 13.38 -1.28 -2.62
CA ASP A 58 13.02 -0.82 -3.97
C ASP A 58 11.62 -0.16 -3.98
N VAL A 59 10.72 -0.64 -3.11
CA VAL A 59 9.30 -0.24 -3.04
C VAL A 59 9.09 0.95 -2.10
N MET A 60 9.81 0.99 -0.99
CA MET A 60 9.69 2.04 0.01
C MET A 60 9.99 3.43 -0.59
N GLN A 61 9.27 4.45 -0.12
CA GLN A 61 9.38 5.84 -0.62
C GLN A 61 9.01 6.07 -2.09
N LYS A 62 8.61 5.02 -2.83
CA LYS A 62 8.03 5.17 -4.17
C LYS A 62 6.59 5.70 -4.07
N PRO A 63 6.07 6.32 -5.14
CA PRO A 63 4.66 6.67 -5.23
C PRO A 63 3.75 5.44 -5.12
N CYS A 64 2.61 5.57 -4.43
CA CYS A 64 1.65 4.47 -4.27
C CYS A 64 0.82 4.15 -5.53
N THR A 65 1.01 4.91 -6.61
CA THR A 65 0.55 4.57 -7.97
C THR A 65 1.26 3.34 -8.53
N CYS A 66 2.41 2.97 -7.96
CA CYS A 66 3.20 1.80 -8.35
C CYS A 66 3.63 1.83 -9.82
N ASP A 67 4.09 2.98 -10.33
CA ASP A 67 4.49 3.14 -11.73
C ASP A 67 5.60 2.19 -12.19
N PHE A 68 6.43 1.73 -11.24
CA PHE A 68 7.47 0.73 -11.47
C PHE A 68 6.93 -0.67 -11.81
N LEU A 69 5.65 -0.92 -11.59
CA LEU A 69 4.96 -2.16 -11.97
C LEU A 69 4.22 -2.03 -13.31
N HIS A 70 4.17 -0.84 -13.92
CA HIS A 70 3.52 -0.64 -15.21
C HIS A 70 4.41 -1.20 -16.34
N GLY A 71 3.76 -1.71 -17.39
CA GLY A 71 4.44 -2.16 -18.60
C GLY A 71 3.55 -2.04 -19.83
N PRO A 72 3.92 -2.67 -20.96
CA PRO A 72 3.29 -2.42 -22.25
C PRO A 72 1.80 -2.79 -22.31
N GLU A 73 1.36 -3.80 -21.55
CA GLU A 73 -0.04 -4.23 -21.51
C GLU A 73 -0.85 -3.55 -20.40
N THR A 74 -0.22 -2.69 -19.59
CA THR A 74 -0.92 -1.92 -18.58
C THR A 74 -1.75 -0.84 -19.27
N LYS A 75 -3.08 -0.94 -19.17
CA LYS A 75 -3.98 0.02 -19.81
C LYS A 75 -3.90 1.37 -19.12
N ARG A 76 -3.73 2.44 -19.92
CA ARG A 76 -3.73 3.83 -19.43
C ARG A 76 -5.02 4.21 -18.71
N HIS A 77 -6.14 3.63 -19.12
CA HIS A 77 -7.43 3.82 -18.47
C HIS A 77 -7.40 3.36 -17.00
N ASP A 78 -6.78 2.21 -16.71
CA ASP A 78 -6.73 1.66 -15.35
C ASP A 78 -5.81 2.51 -14.47
N ILE A 79 -4.67 2.96 -15.01
CA ILE A 79 -3.78 3.92 -14.34
C ILE A 79 -4.53 5.22 -14.01
N ALA A 80 -5.29 5.77 -14.96
CA ALA A 80 -6.08 6.98 -14.76
C ALA A 80 -7.15 6.79 -13.67
N GLN A 81 -7.81 5.63 -13.63
CA GLN A 81 -8.78 5.32 -12.57
C GLN A 81 -8.13 5.26 -11.18
N ILE A 82 -6.92 4.71 -11.07
CA ILE A 82 -6.15 4.67 -9.82
C ILE A 82 -5.77 6.09 -9.39
N ALA A 83 -5.24 6.90 -10.31
CA ALA A 83 -4.87 8.29 -10.05
C ALA A 83 -6.08 9.13 -9.62
N GLN A 84 -7.22 8.97 -10.29
CA GLN A 84 -8.46 9.66 -9.93
C GLN A 84 -8.95 9.23 -8.54
N ALA A 85 -8.89 7.93 -8.21
CA ALA A 85 -9.26 7.45 -6.88
C ALA A 85 -8.32 8.00 -5.78
N LEU A 86 -7.03 8.18 -6.10
CA LEU A 86 -6.05 8.79 -5.20
C LEU A 86 -6.39 10.25 -4.93
N LEU A 87 -6.71 11.02 -5.97
CA LEU A 87 -7.08 12.44 -5.86
C LEU A 87 -8.43 12.64 -5.16
N GLY A 88 -9.43 11.82 -5.47
CA GLY A 88 -10.79 11.94 -4.93
C GLY A 88 -10.95 11.42 -3.50
N SER A 89 -9.92 10.81 -2.92
CA SER A 89 -9.99 10.17 -1.61
C SER A 89 -11.05 9.07 -1.49
N GLU A 90 -11.46 8.45 -2.60
CA GLU A 90 -12.50 7.40 -2.64
C GLU A 90 -11.93 5.96 -2.55
N GLU A 91 -12.65 5.07 -1.85
CA GLU A 91 -12.38 3.64 -1.94
C GLU A 91 -12.77 3.14 -3.34
N ARG A 92 -11.80 2.57 -4.07
CA ARG A 92 -12.02 2.04 -5.41
C ARG A 92 -11.24 0.75 -5.62
N LYS A 93 -11.90 -0.21 -6.27
CA LYS A 93 -11.28 -1.43 -6.79
C LYS A 93 -11.02 -1.23 -8.26
N VAL A 94 -9.76 -1.28 -8.66
CA VAL A 94 -9.35 -1.23 -10.07
C VAL A 94 -8.61 -2.52 -10.39
N GLU A 95 -8.98 -3.16 -11.48
CA GLU A 95 -8.23 -4.29 -12.01
C GLU A 95 -7.18 -3.75 -12.98
N VAL A 96 -5.91 -4.04 -12.73
CA VAL A 96 -4.77 -3.50 -13.47
C VAL A 96 -3.74 -4.59 -13.72
N THR A 97 -3.16 -4.58 -14.92
CA THR A 97 -2.06 -5.50 -15.26
C THR A 97 -0.74 -4.94 -14.74
N TYR A 98 -0.08 -5.67 -13.86
CA TYR A 98 1.22 -5.33 -13.29
C TYR A 98 2.29 -6.30 -13.74
N TYR A 99 3.54 -5.81 -13.79
CA TYR A 99 4.72 -6.56 -14.16
C TYR A 99 5.56 -6.89 -12.93
N HIS A 100 5.92 -8.15 -12.82
CA HIS A 100 6.91 -8.64 -11.89
C HIS A 100 8.31 -8.24 -12.38
N LYS A 101 9.26 -8.10 -11.47
CA LYS A 101 10.66 -7.71 -11.76
C LYS A 101 11.37 -8.60 -12.79
N ASN A 102 10.93 -9.86 -12.95
CA ASN A 102 11.42 -10.81 -13.94
C ASN A 102 10.79 -10.67 -15.34
N GLY A 103 9.87 -9.72 -15.53
CA GLY A 103 9.16 -9.48 -16.79
C GLY A 103 7.83 -10.21 -16.95
N GLN A 104 7.43 -11.09 -16.03
CA GLN A 104 6.11 -11.73 -16.09
C GLN A 104 5.01 -10.75 -15.67
N HIS A 105 3.90 -10.70 -16.42
CA HIS A 105 2.75 -9.90 -16.03
C HIS A 105 1.72 -10.73 -15.25
N HIS A 106 0.97 -10.07 -14.38
CA HIS A 106 -0.20 -10.63 -13.72
C HIS A 106 -1.26 -9.55 -13.56
N THR A 107 -2.53 -9.95 -13.65
CA THR A 107 -3.65 -9.06 -13.36
C THR A 107 -3.83 -8.97 -11.85
N SER A 108 -3.64 -7.79 -11.28
CA SER A 108 -3.86 -7.52 -9.87
C SER A 108 -5.08 -6.65 -9.67
N ARG A 109 -5.90 -6.98 -8.67
CA ARG A 109 -6.99 -6.10 -8.22
C ARG A 109 -6.45 -5.18 -7.13
N LEU A 110 -6.15 -3.94 -7.50
CA LEU A 110 -5.77 -2.91 -6.56
C LEU A 110 -7.03 -2.41 -5.85
N LEU A 111 -7.15 -2.76 -4.57
CA LEU A 111 -8.13 -2.16 -3.67
C LEU A 111 -7.47 -0.99 -2.95
N ARG A 112 -7.86 0.23 -3.32
CA ARG A 112 -7.56 1.41 -2.49
C ARG A 112 -8.61 1.48 -1.39
N GLY A 113 -8.23 1.20 -0.15
CA GLY A 113 -9.03 1.55 1.02
C GLY A 113 -8.51 2.86 1.62
N TYR A 114 -9.28 3.94 1.50
CA TYR A 114 -9.00 5.16 2.27
C TYR A 114 -9.69 5.02 3.62
N LYS A 115 -8.90 4.95 4.69
CA LYS A 115 -9.41 5.12 6.04
C LYS A 115 -8.66 6.29 6.63
N GLU A 116 -9.38 7.38 6.82
CA GLU A 116 -8.89 8.60 7.44
C GLU A 116 -8.31 8.24 8.81
N ALA A 117 -6.99 8.15 8.88
CA ALA A 117 -6.27 7.77 10.09
C ALA A 117 -5.89 8.99 10.93
N LEU A 118 -6.49 10.16 10.66
CA LEU A 118 -6.05 11.41 11.27
C LEU A 118 -7.20 12.41 11.47
N GLU A 119 -8.29 11.96 12.04
CA GLU A 119 -9.10 12.81 12.92
C GLU A 119 -9.06 12.23 14.33
N ARG A 120 -7.92 12.46 15.01
CA ARG A 120 -7.79 12.68 16.46
C ARG A 120 -6.34 12.85 16.89
#